data_AF-A5P8M7-F1
#
_entry.id   AF-A5P8M7-F1
#
_cell.length_a   1.000
_cell.length_b   1.000
_cell.length_c   1.000
_cell.angle_alpha   90.00
_cell.angle_beta   90.00
_cell.angle_gamma   90.00
#
_symmetry.space_group_name_H-M   'P 1'
#
loop_
_entity.id
_entity.type
_entity.pdbx_description
1 polymer ?
#
loop_
_entity_poly.entity_id
_entity_poly.type
_entity_poly.pdbx_seq_one_letter_code
_entity_poly.pdbx_strand_id
1 'polypeptide(L)' 'MSEHLILTMSCPDQPGLTANVTGRLFKAGGNILEAQQFNDRASDRFFMRVEFDPGDTRWKRSIAAFLSLRRPST' A
#
# COMPACT_ATOMS: atom_id res chain seq x y z
N MET A 1 6.03 -3.71 22.04
CA MET A 1 5.82 -2.44 21.30
C MET A 1 5.76 -2.82 19.84
N SER A 2 4.59 -2.79 19.21
CA SER A 2 4.45 -3.08 17.79
C SER A 2 5.07 -1.93 17.00
N GLU A 3 6.02 -2.20 16.11
CA GLU A 3 6.60 -1.16 15.25
C GLU A 3 5.60 -0.82 14.15
N HIS A 4 5.17 0.44 14.09
CA HIS A 4 4.33 0.94 12.99
C HIS A 4 5.15 1.01 11.70
N LEU A 5 4.55 0.60 10.58
CA LEU A 5 5.16 0.59 9.26
C LEU A 5 4.46 1.58 8.34
N ILE A 6 5.24 2.20 7.46
CA ILE A 6 4.73 3.13 6.44
C ILE A 6 4.92 2.52 5.06
N LEU A 7 3.83 2.31 4.33
CA LEU A 7 3.80 1.97 2.92
C LEU A 7 3.61 3.25 2.10
N THR A 8 4.50 3.51 1.14
CA THR A 8 4.33 4.57 0.15
C THR A 8 4.32 3.96 -1.25
N MET A 9 3.41 4.41 -2.11
CA MET A 9 3.36 3.96 -3.49
C MET A 9 2.98 5.07 -4.46
N SER A 10 3.46 4.93 -5.70
CA SER A 10 3.07 5.75 -6.84
C SER A 10 2.86 4.87 -8.08
N CYS A 11 1.77 5.09 -8.79
CA CYS A 11 1.39 4.36 -10.01
C CYS A 11 0.49 5.22 -10.90
N PRO A 12 0.25 4.83 -12.17
CA PRO A 12 -0.86 5.40 -12.95
C PRO A 12 -2.18 5.25 -12.20
N ASP A 13 -3.05 6.26 -12.27
CA ASP A 13 -4.35 6.21 -11.58
C ASP A 13 -5.26 5.15 -12.22
N GLN A 14 -5.83 4.28 -11.38
CA GLN A 14 -6.72 3.21 -11.80
C GLN A 14 -7.79 2.96 -10.72
N PRO A 15 -9.04 2.68 -11.13
CA PRO A 15 -10.08 2.30 -10.18
C PRO A 15 -9.68 1.08 -9.34
N GLY A 16 -9.87 1.17 -8.03
CA GLY A 16 -9.68 0.06 -7.10
C GLY A 16 -8.28 -0.04 -6.46
N LEU A 17 -7.36 0.90 -6.73
CA LEU A 17 -6.04 0.93 -6.08
C LEU A 17 -6.14 0.94 -4.55
N THR A 18 -6.89 1.88 -3.98
CA THR A 18 -7.11 1.98 -2.52
C THR A 18 -7.67 0.69 -1.95
N ALA A 19 -8.72 0.13 -2.57
CA ALA A 19 -9.36 -1.10 -2.08
C ALA A 19 -8.43 -2.32 -2.13
N ASN A 20 -7.57 -2.42 -3.17
CA ASN A 20 -6.59 -3.50 -3.29
C ASN A 20 -5.52 -3.40 -2.20
N VAL A 21 -4.99 -2.19 -1.97
CA VAL A 21 -3.97 -1.94 -0.95
C VAL A 21 -4.51 -2.24 0.45
N THR A 22 -5.63 -1.62 0.83
CA THR A 22 -6.21 -1.80 2.17
C THR A 22 -6.70 -3.23 2.39
N GLY A 23 -7.30 -3.85 1.37
CA GLY A 23 -7.72 -5.25 1.42
C GLY A 23 -6.56 -6.23 1.61
N ARG A 24 -5.39 -5.98 1.01
CA ARG A 24 -4.18 -6.78 1.24
C ARG A 24 -3.62 -6.59 2.64
N LEU A 25 -3.58 -5.36 3.15
CA LEU A 25 -3.15 -5.07 4.52
C LEU A 25 -4.02 -5.81 5.52
N PHE A 26 -5.34 -5.72 5.36
CA PHE A 26 -6.30 -6.43 6.20
C PHE A 26 -6.13 -7.95 6.16
N LYS A 27 -6.01 -8.55 4.97
CA LYS A 27 -5.80 -10.00 4.80
C LYS A 27 -4.52 -10.52 5.45
N ALA A 28 -3.51 -9.67 5.57
CA ALA A 28 -2.26 -10.01 6.23
C ALA A 28 -2.27 -9.72 7.75
N GLY A 29 -3.41 -9.28 8.30
CA GLY A 29 -3.58 -9.00 9.73
C GLY A 29 -3.11 -7.61 10.15
N GLY A 30 -2.82 -6.73 9.18
CA GLY A 30 -2.43 -5.35 9.46
C GLY A 30 -3.62 -4.46 9.80
N ASN A 31 -3.42 -3.54 10.73
CA ASN A 31 -4.38 -2.51 11.10
C ASN A 31 -3.93 -1.14 10.61
N ILE A 32 -4.74 -0.46 9.80
CA ILE A 32 -4.43 0.86 9.26
C ILE A 32 -4.61 1.90 10.37
N LEU A 33 -3.58 2.72 10.59
CA LEU A 33 -3.56 3.80 11.56
C LEU A 33 -3.81 5.15 10.88
N GLU A 34 -3.16 5.34 9.73
CA GLU A 34 -3.32 6.54 8.91
C GLU A 34 -3.27 6.15 7.43
N ALA A 35 -4.13 6.75 6.61
CA ALA A 35 -4.07 6.60 5.17
C ALA A 35 -4.29 7.94 4.49
N GLN A 36 -3.38 8.29 3.59
CA GLN A 36 -3.46 9.48 2.75
C GLN A 36 -3.38 9.05 1.29
N GLN A 37 -4.28 9.59 0.47
CA GLN A 37 -4.29 9.40 -0.98
C GLN A 37 -4.25 10.75 -1.67
N PHE A 38 -3.51 10.83 -2.77
CA PHE A 38 -3.42 12.02 -3.61
C PHE A 38 -3.44 11.60 -5.08
N ASN A 39 -4.38 12.17 -5.84
CA ASN A 39 -4.54 11.90 -7.25
C ASN A 39 -4.12 13.16 -8.02
N ASP A 40 -3.00 13.08 -8.73
CA ASP A 40 -2.59 14.07 -9.71
C ASP A 40 -3.28 13.77 -11.04
N ARG A 41 -4.41 14.46 -11.28
CA ARG A 41 -5.18 14.34 -12.53
C ARG A 41 -4.47 14.94 -13.74
N ALA A 42 -3.52 15.86 -13.55
CA ALA A 42 -2.79 16.46 -14.65
C ALA A 42 -1.75 15.48 -15.23
N SER A 43 -1.16 14.66 -14.36
CA SER A 43 -0.14 13.66 -14.75
C SER A 43 -0.66 12.21 -14.80
N ASP A 44 -1.97 12.01 -14.57
CA ASP A 44 -2.63 10.69 -14.45
C ASP A 44 -1.92 9.76 -13.45
N ARG A 45 -1.58 10.31 -12.28
CA ARG A 45 -0.83 9.61 -11.24
C ARG A 45 -1.58 9.52 -9.93
N PHE A 46 -1.45 8.37 -9.31
CA PHE A 46 -1.94 8.08 -7.98
C PHE A 46 -0.77 7.94 -7.01
N PHE A 47 -0.89 8.59 -5.86
CA PHE A 47 0.03 8.51 -4.74
C PHE A 47 -0.74 8.08 -3.50
N MET A 48 -0.17 7.16 -2.73
CA MET A 48 -0.77 6.74 -1.47
C MET A 48 0.31 6.50 -0.42
N ARG A 49 0.04 6.96 0.79
CA ARG A 49 0.81 6.69 2.01
C ARG A 49 -0.11 6.04 3.02
N VAL A 50 0.27 4.88 3.54
CA VAL A 50 -0.48 4.17 4.58
C VAL A 50 0.45 3.84 5.73
N GLU A 51 0.14 4.35 6.90
CA GLU A 51 0.73 3.95 8.17
C GLU A 51 -0.14 2.86 8.78
N PHE A 52 0.48 1.74 9.17
CA PHE A 52 -0.25 0.60 9.70
C PHE A 52 0.57 -0.14 10.76
N ASP A 53 -0.14 -0.77 11.70
CA ASP A 53 0.41 -1.78 12.59
C ASP A 53 0.39 -3.14 11.87
N PRO A 54 1.53 -3.81 11.65
CA PRO A 54 1.58 -5.13 11.03
C PRO A 54 1.02 -6.27 11.90
N GLY A 55 0.69 -6.00 13.17
CA GLY A 55 0.28 -7.01 14.15
C GLY A 55 1.45 -7.90 14.59
N ASP A 56 1.13 -9.06 15.17
CA ASP A 56 2.11 -10.05 15.66
C ASP A 56 2.80 -10.85 14.54
N THR A 57 2.34 -10.67 13.30
CA THR A 57 2.85 -11.40 12.14
C THR A 57 4.18 -10.81 11.71
N ARG A 58 5.25 -11.60 11.74
CA ARG A 58 6.63 -11.22 11.37
C ARG A 58 6.70 -10.72 9.91
N TRP A 59 6.37 -9.45 9.69
CA TRP A 59 6.25 -8.79 8.38
C TRP A 59 7.59 -8.59 7.64
N LYS A 60 8.70 -9.06 8.24
CA LYS A 60 10.09 -8.89 7.79
C LYS A 60 10.45 -9.54 6.45
N ARG A 61 9.49 -10.10 5.69
CA ARG A 61 9.77 -10.77 4.40
C ARG A 61 8.94 -10.30 3.20
N SER A 62 7.94 -9.43 3.37
CA SER A 62 6.95 -9.19 2.29
C SER A 62 6.99 -7.79 1.65
N ILE A 63 7.90 -6.90 2.05
CA ILE A 63 8.05 -5.57 1.43
C ILE A 63 8.42 -5.70 -0.07
N ALA A 64 9.16 -6.74 -0.44
CA ALA A 64 9.51 -7.01 -1.84
C ALA A 64 8.29 -7.40 -2.71
N ALA A 65 7.25 -8.00 -2.14
CA ALA A 65 6.08 -8.48 -2.89
C ALA A 65 5.07 -7.37 -3.21
N PHE A 66 5.06 -6.28 -2.43
CA PHE A 66 4.26 -5.08 -2.77
C PHE A 66 4.92 -4.25 -3.87
N LEU A 67 6.26 -4.21 -3.90
CA LEU A 67 7.05 -3.53 -4.94
C LEU A 67 7.06 -4.26 -6.30
N SER A 68 6.75 -5.55 -6.35
CA SER A 68 6.70 -6.33 -7.59
C SER A 68 5.43 -6.11 -8.42
N LEU A 69 4.49 -5.25 -8.00
CA LEU A 69 3.34 -4.87 -8.83
C LEU A 69 3.70 -3.90 -9.98
N ARG A 70 4.97 -3.51 -10.13
CA ARG A 70 5.50 -3.04 -11.41
C ARG A 70 5.73 -4.23 -12.35
N ARG A 71 4.65 -4.75 -12.93
CA ARG A 71 4.77 -5.42 -14.24
C ARG A 71 4.08 -4.54 -15.27
N PRO A 72 4.83 -3.93 -16.21
CA PRO A 72 4.20 -3.42 -17.42
C PRO A 72 3.59 -4.62 -18.14
N SER A 73 2.27 -4.66 -18.25
CA SER A 73 1.60 -5.48 -19.26
C SER A 73 2.02 -4.92 -20.62
N THR A 74 2.63 -5.80 -21.42
CA THR A 74 2.85 -5.66 -22.86
C THR A 74 1.65 -5.07 -23.58
#